data_AF-H5SV60-F1
#
_entry.id   AF-H5SV60-F1
#
_cell.length_a   1.000
_cell.length_b   1.000
_cell.length_c   1.000
_cell.angle_alpha   90.00
_cell.angle_beta   90.00
_cell.angle_gamma   90.00
#
_symmetry.space_group_name_H-M   'P 1'
#
loop_
_entity.id
_entity.type
_entity.pdbx_description
1 polymer ?
#
loop_
_entity_poly.entity_id
_entity_poly.type
_entity_poly.pdbx_seq_one_letter_code
_entity_poly.pdbx_strand_id
1 'polypeptide(L)'
;MTKGKVVLVPFPFDDLTTSRVRPAVCLTDPVGPYRHVIVAFISSQIPLDLLETDLLLEAHHPEFAQTGLKVSSVLRLHRLMTISTTIIRRELGQLSPEMQRAVEERLRKLFKLP
;
A
#
# COMPACT_ATOMS: atom_id res chain seq x y z
N MET A 1 6.51 -5.02 -14.02
CA MET A 1 6.15 -3.82 -13.24
C MET A 1 5.83 -4.24 -11.81
N THR A 2 6.33 -3.52 -10.83
CA THR A 2 6.11 -3.74 -9.40
C THR A 2 5.17 -2.69 -8.81
N LYS A 3 5.14 -1.48 -9.38
CA LYS A 3 4.19 -0.43 -9.00
C LYS A 3 2.74 -0.96 -9.10
N GLY A 4 1.93 -0.65 -8.09
CA GLY A 4 0.54 -1.08 -7.98
C GLY A 4 0.34 -2.48 -7.39
N LYS A 5 1.39 -3.28 -7.21
CA LYS A 5 1.26 -4.62 -6.60
C LYS A 5 0.92 -4.54 -5.13
N VAL A 6 0.04 -5.43 -4.68
CA VAL A 6 -0.29 -5.68 -3.28
C VAL A 6 0.56 -6.85 -2.80
N VAL A 7 1.38 -6.62 -1.78
CA VAL A 7 2.38 -7.58 -1.30
C VAL A 7 2.31 -7.76 0.22
N LEU A 8 2.74 -8.93 0.70
CA LEU A 8 2.97 -9.18 2.13
C LEU A 8 4.43 -8.88 2.48
N VAL A 9 4.62 -8.01 3.45
CA VAL A 9 5.94 -7.60 3.95
C VAL A 9 5.93 -7.55 5.48
N PRO A 10 7.05 -7.79 6.17
CA PRO A 10 7.20 -7.39 7.57
C PRO A 10 7.10 -5.87 7.66
N PHE A 11 6.00 -5.37 8.23
CA PHE A 11 5.78 -3.94 8.43
C PHE A 11 5.93 -3.62 9.93
N PRO A 12 6.78 -2.66 10.31
CA PRO A 12 7.02 -2.33 11.70
C PRO A 12 5.79 -1.66 12.34
N PHE A 13 5.65 -1.79 13.66
CA PHE A 13 4.79 -0.88 14.42
C PHE A 13 5.38 0.52 14.45
N ASP A 14 4.57 1.50 14.84
CA ASP A 14 4.97 2.92 14.80
C ASP A 14 6.10 3.23 15.80
N ASP A 15 6.22 2.44 16.87
CA ASP A 15 7.32 2.48 17.83
C ASP A 15 8.57 1.70 17.39
N LEU A 16 8.52 1.08 16.20
CA LEU A 16 9.57 0.25 15.60
C LEU A 16 10.02 -0.96 16.45
N THR A 17 9.30 -1.29 17.52
CA THR A 17 9.72 -2.33 18.48
C THR A 17 9.62 -3.73 17.90
N THR A 18 8.59 -3.95 17.10
CA THR A 18 8.30 -5.25 16.47
C THR A 18 7.74 -5.04 15.06
N SER A 19 7.73 -6.10 14.26
CA SER A 19 7.08 -6.10 12.96
C SER A 19 6.08 -7.24 12.87
N ARG A 20 5.00 -7.03 12.10
CA ARG A 20 4.08 -8.09 11.70
C ARG A 20 4.01 -8.15 10.18
N VAL A 21 3.76 -9.35 9.66
CA VAL A 21 3.52 -9.51 8.22
C VAL A 21 2.16 -8.89 7.90
N ARG A 22 2.16 -7.87 7.05
CA ARG A 22 0.96 -7.11 6.69
C ARG A 22 0.93 -6.82 5.19
N PRO A 23 -0.26 -6.65 4.59
CA PRO A 23 -0.36 -6.20 3.22
C PRO A 23 0.15 -4.76 3.06
N ALA A 24 0.78 -4.48 1.93
CA ALA A 24 1.26 -3.17 1.53
C ALA A 24 1.15 -3.01 0.00
N VAL A 25 1.05 -1.79 -0.48
CA VAL A 25 1.05 -1.48 -1.93
C VAL A 25 2.42 -0.95 -2.33
N CYS A 26 3.00 -1.49 -3.39
CA CYS A 26 4.19 -0.95 -4.02
C CYS A 26 3.87 0.34 -4.79
N LEU A 27 4.44 1.46 -4.38
CA LEU A 27 4.20 2.79 -4.99
C LEU A 27 5.17 3.09 -6.14
N THR A 28 6.29 2.38 -6.19
CA THR A 28 7.32 2.54 -7.23
C THR A 28 7.64 1.19 -7.88
N ASP A 29 8.23 1.25 -9.07
CA ASP A 29 9.06 0.14 -9.54
C ASP A 29 10.37 0.07 -8.72
N PRO A 30 11.13 -1.03 -8.82
CA PRO A 30 12.40 -1.14 -8.11
C PRO A 30 13.39 -0.07 -8.56
N VAL A 31 13.93 0.70 -7.60
CA VAL A 31 14.86 1.81 -7.81
C VAL A 31 16.27 1.38 -7.37
N GLY A 32 17.26 1.73 -8.19
CA GLY A 32 18.68 1.51 -7.90
C GLY A 32 19.13 0.04 -7.96
N PRO A 33 20.43 -0.21 -7.73
CA PRO A 33 21.03 -1.55 -7.87
C PRO A 33 20.52 -2.54 -6.83
N TYR A 34 20.15 -2.05 -5.65
CA TYR A 34 19.61 -2.87 -4.55
C TYR A 34 18.10 -3.15 -4.67
N ARG A 35 17.48 -2.69 -5.77
CA ARG A 35 16.07 -2.96 -6.13
C ARG A 35 15.14 -2.58 -4.98
N HIS A 36 15.25 -1.34 -4.52
CA HIS A 36 14.41 -0.82 -3.45
C HIS A 36 13.04 -0.41 -3.99
N VAL A 37 11.99 -0.61 -3.21
CA VAL A 37 10.63 -0.21 -3.53
C VAL A 37 10.07 0.57 -2.35
N ILE A 38 9.40 1.68 -2.64
CA ILE A 38 8.61 2.41 -1.65
C ILE A 38 7.24 1.73 -1.57
N VAL A 39 6.83 1.35 -0.37
CA VAL A 39 5.53 0.74 -0.11
C VAL A 39 4.68 1.58 0.84
N ALA A 40 3.36 1.52 0.68
CA ALA A 40 2.38 2.10 1.60
C ALA A 40 1.60 1.02 2.35
N PHE A 41 1.31 1.30 3.62
CA PHE A 41 0.67 0.37 4.54
C PHE A 41 -0.83 0.12 4.24
N ILE A 42 -1.29 -1.14 4.31
CA ILE A 42 -2.71 -1.49 4.30
C ILE A 42 -3.15 -2.03 5.66
N SER A 43 -4.28 -1.54 6.17
CA SER A 43 -4.92 -2.00 7.41
C SER A 43 -6.33 -2.50 7.16
N SER A 44 -6.70 -3.64 7.73
CA SER A 44 -8.11 -4.07 7.82
C SER A 44 -8.87 -3.37 8.95
N GLN A 45 -8.15 -2.68 9.85
CA GLN A 45 -8.76 -1.82 10.87
C GLN A 45 -8.95 -0.44 10.25
N ILE A 46 -10.17 -0.16 9.82
CA ILE A 46 -10.57 1.11 9.22
C ILE A 46 -10.88 2.09 10.37
N PRO A 47 -10.19 3.24 10.44
CA PRO A 47 -10.46 4.24 11.47
C PRO A 47 -11.85 4.89 11.23
N LEU A 48 -12.46 5.42 12.30
CA LEU A 48 -13.71 6.18 12.20
C LEU A 48 -13.53 7.44 11.34
N ASP A 49 -12.42 8.14 11.54
CA ASP A 49 -12.07 9.35 10.79
C ASP A 49 -11.02 9.00 9.73
N LEU A 50 -11.44 8.98 8.47
CA LEU A 50 -10.55 8.80 7.33
C LEU A 50 -9.84 10.12 7.00
N LEU A 51 -8.52 10.04 6.80
CA LEU A 51 -7.77 11.19 6.29
C LEU A 51 -8.06 11.38 4.80
N GLU A 52 -7.86 12.61 4.31
CA GLU A 52 -7.95 12.92 2.88
C GLU A 52 -6.99 12.05 2.03
N THR A 53 -5.89 11.60 2.63
CA THR A 53 -4.89 10.74 1.99
C THR A 53 -5.15 9.24 2.16
N ASP A 54 -6.14 8.83 2.96
CA ASP A 54 -6.47 7.42 3.21
C ASP A 54 -7.44 6.86 2.16
N LEU A 55 -7.00 5.90 1.35
CA LEU A 55 -7.84 5.28 0.32
C LEU A 55 -8.57 4.05 0.88
N LEU A 56 -9.90 4.07 0.85
CA LEU A 56 -10.73 2.93 1.22
C LEU A 56 -10.76 1.92 0.08
N LEU A 57 -10.47 0.65 0.38
CA LEU A 57 -10.54 -0.48 -0.51
C LEU A 57 -11.74 -1.34 -0.07
N GLU A 58 -12.91 -1.09 -0.65
CA GLU A 58 -14.16 -1.72 -0.23
C GLU A 58 -14.36 -3.10 -0.88
N ALA A 59 -14.73 -4.09 -0.08
CA ALA A 59 -14.91 -5.48 -0.55
C ALA A 59 -16.02 -5.63 -1.61
N HIS A 60 -16.99 -4.70 -1.65
CA HIS A 60 -18.06 -4.70 -2.65
C HIS A 60 -17.65 -4.05 -3.98
N HIS A 61 -16.49 -3.39 -4.04
CA HIS A 61 -16.01 -2.76 -5.27
C HIS A 61 -15.74 -3.85 -6.33
N PRO A 62 -16.20 -3.69 -7.59
CA PRO A 62 -16.07 -4.73 -8.62
C PRO A 62 -14.63 -5.20 -8.85
N GLU A 63 -13.68 -4.27 -8.72
CA GLU A 63 -12.26 -4.54 -8.91
C GLU A 63 -11.52 -5.00 -7.63
N PHE A 64 -12.20 -5.07 -6.49
CA PHE A 64 -11.58 -5.43 -5.20
C PHE A 64 -10.88 -6.79 -5.24
N ALA A 65 -11.47 -7.77 -5.93
CA ALA A 65 -10.90 -9.11 -6.05
C ALA A 65 -9.47 -9.10 -6.64
N GLN A 66 -9.14 -8.13 -7.50
CA GLN A 66 -7.81 -8.01 -8.09
C GLN A 66 -6.73 -7.68 -7.06
N THR A 67 -7.09 -7.04 -5.94
CA THR A 67 -6.16 -6.67 -4.87
C THR A 67 -5.62 -7.89 -4.11
N GLY A 68 -6.33 -9.02 -4.15
CA GLY A 68 -6.02 -10.20 -3.34
C GLY A 68 -6.28 -10.04 -1.83
N LEU A 69 -6.85 -8.91 -1.41
CA LEU A 69 -7.32 -8.70 -0.04
C LEU A 69 -8.59 -9.50 0.22
N LYS A 70 -8.80 -9.91 1.48
CA LYS A 70 -9.95 -10.74 1.88
C LYS A 70 -11.13 -9.95 2.43
N VAL A 71 -10.87 -8.75 2.93
CA VAL A 71 -11.84 -7.90 3.63
C VAL A 71 -11.59 -6.45 3.29
N SER A 72 -12.63 -5.61 3.40
CA SER A 72 -12.50 -4.17 3.27
C SER A 72 -11.33 -3.66 4.12
N SER A 73 -10.51 -2.81 3.52
CA SER A 73 -9.27 -2.34 4.12
C SER A 73 -9.04 -0.87 3.77
N VAL A 74 -8.14 -0.21 4.48
CA VAL A 74 -7.70 1.15 4.20
C VAL A 74 -6.22 1.16 3.86
N LEU A 75 -5.87 1.80 2.75
CA LEU A 75 -4.50 2.11 2.34
C LEU A 75 -4.11 3.47 2.95
N ARG A 76 -3.12 3.46 3.85
CA ARG A 76 -2.70 4.64 4.61
C ARG A 76 -1.44 5.23 3.97
N LEU A 77 -1.62 6.22 3.10
CA LEU A 77 -0.51 6.77 2.30
C LEU A 77 0.52 7.56 3.11
N HIS A 78 0.17 8.02 4.33
CA HIS A 78 1.13 8.65 5.24
C HIS A 78 2.07 7.64 5.94
N ARG A 79 1.81 6.32 5.81
CA ARG A 79 2.65 5.26 6.39
C ARG A 79 3.44 4.57 5.29
N LEU A 80 4.58 5.17 4.96
CA LEU A 80 5.48 4.73 3.90
C LEU A 80 6.72 4.03 4.46
N MET A 81 7.24 3.08 3.71
CA MET A 81 8.51 2.41 4.01
C MET A 81 9.27 2.10 2.73
N THR A 82 10.59 2.28 2.75
CA THR A 82 11.48 1.80 1.69
C THR A 82 12.00 0.42 2.06
N ILE A 83 11.82 -0.56 1.18
CA ILE A 83 12.27 -1.94 1.40
C ILE A 83 13.06 -2.47 0.21
N SER A 84 13.93 -3.45 0.42
CA SER A 84 14.43 -4.27 -0.69
C SER A 84 13.34 -5.23 -1.16
N THR A 85 13.25 -5.47 -2.47
CA THR A 85 12.36 -6.51 -3.05
C THR A 85 12.58 -7.90 -2.45
N THR A 86 13.76 -8.18 -1.89
CA THR A 86 14.09 -9.46 -1.23
C THR A 86 13.31 -9.72 0.06
N ILE A 87 12.75 -8.68 0.69
CA ILE A 87 11.98 -8.78 1.95
C ILE A 87 10.50 -9.12 1.67
N ILE A 88 10.05 -8.96 0.43
CA ILE A 88 8.68 -9.29 0.01
C ILE A 88 8.46 -10.79 0.20
N ARG A 89 7.48 -11.14 1.04
CA ARG A 89 7.16 -12.54 1.36
C ARG A 89 6.31 -13.18 0.28
N ARG A 90 5.35 -12.42 -0.26
CA ARG A 90 4.36 -12.92 -1.22
C ARG A 90 3.66 -11.76 -1.94
N GLU A 91 3.33 -11.96 -3.21
CA GLU A 91 2.39 -11.13 -3.95
C GLU A 91 0.95 -11.64 -3.73
N LEU A 92 0.04 -10.73 -3.38
CA LEU A 92 -1.37 -11.03 -3.18
C LEU A 92 -2.19 -10.73 -4.43
N GLY A 93 -1.87 -9.63 -5.11
CA GLY A 93 -2.61 -9.13 -6.26
C GLY A 93 -2.10 -7.75 -6.67
N GLN A 94 -2.97 -6.94 -7.25
CA GLN A 94 -2.65 -5.60 -7.73
C GLN A 94 -3.84 -4.64 -7.62
N LEU A 95 -3.54 -3.36 -7.48
CA LEU A 95 -4.53 -2.31 -7.61
C LEU A 95 -4.94 -2.15 -9.08
N SER A 96 -6.23 -1.89 -9.31
CA SER A 96 -6.73 -1.54 -10.63
C SER A 96 -6.18 -0.19 -11.11
N PRO A 97 -6.25 0.12 -12.42
CA PRO A 97 -5.85 1.42 -12.93
C PRO A 97 -6.58 2.59 -12.26
N GLU A 98 -7.85 2.41 -11.89
CA GLU A 98 -8.62 3.42 -11.17
C GLU A 98 -8.08 3.65 -9.76
N MET A 99 -7.86 2.58 -8.99
CA MET A 99 -7.27 2.67 -7.66
C MET A 99 -5.86 3.28 -7.70
N GLN A 100 -5.06 2.96 -8.72
CA GLN A 100 -3.72 3.54 -8.88
C GLN A 100 -3.77 5.05 -9.15
N ARG A 101 -4.75 5.53 -9.94
CA ARG A 101 -4.97 6.98 -10.12
C ARG A 101 -5.36 7.66 -8.81
N ALA A 102 -6.28 7.08 -8.06
CA ALA A 102 -6.67 7.60 -6.74
C ALA A 102 -5.48 7.64 -5.75
N VAL A 103 -4.59 6.65 -5.80
CA VAL A 103 -3.34 6.65 -5.03
C VAL A 103 -2.43 7.81 -5.45
N GLU A 104 -2.25 8.05 -6.75
CA GLU A 104 -1.43 9.15 -7.24
C GLU A 104 -1.96 10.52 -6.79
N GLU A 105 -3.26 10.76 -6.95
CA GLU A 105 -3.90 12.01 -6.50
C GLU A 105 -3.70 12.25 -5.01
N ARG A 106 -3.91 11.22 -4.19
CA ARG A 106 -3.73 11.33 -2.74
C ARG A 106 -2.27 11.44 -2.32
N LEU A 107 -1.33 10.86 -3.07
CA LEU A 107 0.11 11.08 -2.85
C LEU A 107 0.50 12.53 -3.18
N ARG A 108 -0.03 13.12 -4.26
CA ARG A 108 0.18 14.55 -4.55
C ARG A 108 -0.31 15.43 -3.40
N LYS A 109 -1.51 15.14 -2.88
CA LYS A 109 -2.05 15.83 -1.70
C LYS A 109 -1.16 15.66 -0.46
N LEU A 110 -0.73 14.43 -0.16
CA LEU A 110 0.14 14.11 0.97
C LEU A 110 1.44 14.92 0.94
N PHE A 111 2.10 14.97 -0.22
CA PHE A 111 3.38 15.64 -0.41
C PHE A 111 3.26 17.11 -0.84
N LYS A 112 2.04 17.65 -0.92
CA LYS A 112 1.75 19.02 -1.39
C LYS A 112 2.38 19.33 -2.76
N LEU A 113 2.31 18.35 -3.66
CA LEU A 113 2.82 18.45 -5.02
C LEU A 113 1.73 19.05 -5.93
N PRO A 114 2.13 19.77 -7.00
CA PRO A 114 1.20 20.31 -7.99
C PRO A 114 0.47 19.21 -8.76
#